data_AF-A0A6V7LDM2-F1
#
_entry.id   AF-A0A6V7LDM2-F1
#
_cell.length_a   1.000
_cell.length_b   1.000
_cell.length_c   1.000
_cell.angle_alpha   90.00
_cell.angle_beta   90.00
_cell.angle_gamma   90.00
#
_symmetry.space_group_name_H-M   'P 1'
#
loop_
_entity.id
_entity.type
_entity.pdbx_description
1 polymer ?
#
loop_
_entity_poly.entity_id
_entity_poly.type
_entity_poly.pdbx_seq_one_letter_code
_entity_poly.pdbx_strand_id
1 'polypeptide(L)'
;MFLHHCFLPVGQHLGAPVVGIVTSKILEWIVQDMASPLNPSYMPSYFSSVGQQMTFWERLHNTLITNFAVLRMNYYMEDQLVLIEKHFGRKLKSMKELYNDVSVVLVNSHHSINDVRPFNPDIIEIGGIHIVDDGNQLEP
;
A
#
# COMPACT_ATOMS: atom_id res chain seq x y z
N MET A 1 8.22 6.36 -1.94
CA MET A 1 6.82 6.01 -2.24
C MET A 1 6.41 6.76 -3.50
N PHE A 2 6.15 6.06 -4.60
CA PHE A 2 5.74 6.66 -5.87
C PHE A 2 4.26 6.41 -6.20
N LEU A 3 3.56 5.61 -5.40
CA LEU A 3 2.10 5.49 -5.40
C LEU A 3 1.47 6.54 -4.47
N HIS A 4 1.60 7.82 -4.80
CA HIS A 4 0.79 8.84 -4.16
C HIS A 4 -0.54 8.99 -4.90
N HIS A 5 -1.61 8.94 -4.13
CA HIS A 5 -3.01 9.17 -4.50
C HIS A 5 -3.23 10.26 -5.55
N CYS A 6 -2.52 11.39 -5.45
CA CYS A 6 -2.64 12.52 -6.37
C CYS A 6 -2.16 12.25 -7.82
N PHE A 7 -1.35 11.23 -8.05
CA PHE A 7 -0.88 10.86 -9.40
C PHE A 7 -1.79 9.87 -10.11
N LEU A 8 -2.67 9.15 -9.38
CA LEU A 8 -3.56 8.15 -9.97
C LEU A 8 -4.48 8.72 -11.08
N PRO A 9 -5.07 9.93 -10.95
CA PRO A 9 -5.91 10.49 -12.00
C PRO A 9 -5.18 10.75 -13.33
N VAL A 10 -3.85 10.88 -13.29
CA VAL A 10 -3.05 11.12 -14.50
C VAL A 10 -3.14 9.93 -15.46
N GLY A 11 -3.08 8.70 -14.94
CA GLY A 11 -3.22 7.50 -15.79
C GLY A 11 -4.57 7.44 -16.48
N GLN A 12 -5.63 7.74 -15.73
CA GLN A 12 -6.99 7.84 -16.30
C GLN A 12 -7.09 8.94 -17.37
N HIS A 13 -6.52 10.12 -17.11
CA HIS A 13 -6.54 11.24 -18.05
C HIS A 13 -5.79 10.91 -19.34
N LEU A 14 -4.71 10.14 -19.25
CA LEU A 14 -3.92 9.69 -20.39
C LEU A 14 -4.48 8.42 -21.05
N GLY A 15 -5.50 7.78 -20.48
CA GLY A 15 -6.02 6.49 -20.96
C GLY A 15 -4.99 5.35 -20.86
N ALA A 16 -4.06 5.44 -19.90
CA ALA A 16 -2.95 4.50 -19.75
C ALA A 16 -3.04 3.73 -18.42
N PRO A 17 -2.64 2.45 -18.39
CA PRO A 17 -2.60 1.67 -17.16
C PRO A 17 -1.59 2.26 -16.16
N VAL A 18 -1.96 2.31 -14.88
CA VAL A 18 -1.07 2.78 -13.81
C VAL A 18 -0.40 1.59 -13.14
N VAL A 19 0.93 1.63 -13.06
CA VAL A 19 1.73 0.72 -12.23
C VAL A 19 2.22 1.47 -11.01
N GLY A 20 1.84 0.98 -9.84
CA GLY A 20 2.25 1.50 -8.55
C GLY A 20 3.62 1.00 -8.11
N ILE A 21 4.41 1.85 -7.45
CA ILE A 21 5.65 1.41 -6.78
C ILE A 21 5.64 1.88 -5.32
N VAL A 22 5.76 0.91 -4.41
CA VAL A 22 5.97 1.11 -2.99
C VAL A 22 7.39 0.70 -2.65
N THR A 23 8.18 1.63 -2.12
CA THR A 23 9.62 1.45 -1.85
C THR A 23 9.91 0.77 -0.52
N SER A 24 8.87 0.49 0.27
CA SER A 24 8.89 -0.05 1.64
C SER A 24 7.92 -1.23 1.75
N LYS A 25 7.66 -1.70 2.99
CA LYS A 25 6.43 -2.46 3.29
C LYS A 25 5.20 -1.66 2.82
N ILE A 26 4.20 -2.36 2.29
CA ILE A 26 2.93 -1.75 1.85
C ILE A 26 2.14 -1.19 3.04
N LEU A 27 1.50 -0.04 2.82
CA LEU A 27 0.70 0.68 3.82
C LEU A 27 -0.74 0.16 3.86
N GLU A 28 -1.37 0.21 5.02
CA GLU A 28 -2.65 -0.47 5.31
C GLU A 28 -3.81 0.10 4.50
N TRP A 29 -3.84 1.42 4.28
CA TRP A 29 -4.86 2.04 3.43
C TRP A 29 -4.71 1.65 1.96
N ILE A 30 -3.48 1.46 1.46
CA ILE A 30 -3.24 0.96 0.10
C ILE A 30 -3.77 -0.48 -0.03
N VAL A 31 -3.48 -1.34 0.97
CA VAL A 31 -4.01 -2.71 1.01
C VAL A 31 -5.55 -2.71 0.99
N GLN A 32 -6.18 -1.82 1.75
CA GLN A 32 -7.64 -1.70 1.81
C GLN A 32 -8.25 -1.14 0.52
N ASP A 33 -7.60 -0.15 -0.10
CA ASP A 33 -8.04 0.45 -1.36
C ASP A 33 -7.94 -0.54 -2.52
N MET A 34 -6.88 -1.36 -2.56
CA MET A 34 -6.69 -2.49 -3.47
C MET A 34 -7.60 -3.71 -3.15
N ALA A 35 -8.51 -3.58 -2.17
CA ALA A 35 -9.40 -4.64 -1.72
C ALA A 35 -8.67 -5.94 -1.33
N SER A 36 -7.43 -5.84 -0.88
CA SER A 36 -6.63 -6.95 -0.38
C SER A 36 -6.94 -7.22 1.10
N PRO A 37 -6.85 -8.47 1.59
CA PRO A 37 -7.15 -8.76 2.98
C PRO A 37 -6.24 -8.01 3.96
N LEU A 38 -6.86 -7.33 4.93
CA LEU A 38 -6.18 -6.64 6.02
C LEU A 38 -6.74 -7.15 7.36
N ASN A 39 -5.94 -7.89 8.12
CA ASN A 39 -6.33 -8.42 9.42
C ASN A 39 -5.32 -8.05 10.52
N PRO A 40 -5.64 -7.08 11.39
CA PRO A 40 -4.70 -6.60 12.40
C PRO A 40 -4.44 -7.60 13.55
N SER A 41 -5.11 -8.75 13.59
CA SER A 41 -4.86 -9.79 14.60
C SER A 41 -3.56 -10.57 14.38
N TYR A 42 -3.03 -10.56 13.15
CA TYR A 42 -1.77 -11.23 12.79
C TYR A 42 -0.90 -10.42 11.81
N MET A 43 -1.44 -9.35 11.22
CA MET A 43 -0.68 -8.42 10.36
C MET A 43 -0.30 -7.19 11.19
N PRO A 44 1.00 -7.00 11.50
CA PRO A 44 1.44 -5.79 12.18
C PRO A 44 1.21 -4.55 11.33
N SER A 45 0.76 -3.48 11.98
CA SER A 45 0.70 -2.16 11.38
C SER A 45 2.09 -1.73 10.95
N TYR A 46 2.16 -0.97 9.86
CA TYR A 46 3.37 -0.29 9.42
C TYR A 46 3.96 0.60 10.53
N PHE A 47 3.11 1.17 11.39
CA PHE A 47 3.52 2.04 12.50
C PHE A 47 3.72 1.31 13.83
N SER A 48 3.61 -0.02 13.84
CA SER A 48 3.85 -0.83 15.03
C SER A 48 5.20 -1.52 14.98
N SER A 49 5.84 -1.70 16.14
CA SER A 49 7.08 -2.45 16.28
C SER A 49 6.87 -3.93 16.60
N VAL A 50 5.61 -4.38 16.68
CA VAL A 50 5.26 -5.78 16.98
C VAL A 50 5.45 -6.67 15.74
N GLY A 51 5.76 -7.95 15.94
CA GLY A 51 5.82 -8.95 14.86
C GLY A 51 4.48 -9.67 14.67
N GLN A 52 4.43 -10.70 13.80
CA GLN A 52 3.21 -11.50 13.58
C GLN A 52 2.74 -12.28 14.81
N GLN A 53 3.66 -12.64 15.70
CA GLN A 53 3.35 -13.30 16.96
C GLN A 53 3.05 -12.25 18.02
N MET A 54 1.76 -12.01 18.25
CA MET A 54 1.27 -11.01 19.20
C MET A 54 0.50 -11.66 20.36
N THR A 55 0.65 -11.12 21.56
CA THR A 55 -0.27 -11.33 22.69
C THR A 55 -1.61 -10.66 22.40
N PHE A 56 -2.64 -10.97 23.21
CA PHE A 56 -3.95 -10.34 23.07
C PHE A 56 -3.88 -8.80 23.12
N TRP A 57 -3.09 -8.23 24.04
CA TRP A 57 -2.95 -6.79 24.20
C TRP A 57 -2.21 -6.13 23.04
N GLU A 58 -1.18 -6.80 22.51
CA GLU A 58 -0.49 -6.33 21.30
C GLU A 58 -1.41 -6.34 20.09
N ARG A 59 -2.27 -7.36 19.92
CA ARG A 59 -3.28 -7.40 18.85
C ARG A 59 -4.29 -6.27 18.99
N LEU A 60 -4.76 -6.00 20.21
CA LEU A 60 -5.70 -4.91 20.46
C LEU A 60 -5.06 -3.56 20.11
N HIS A 61 -3.84 -3.32 20.60
CA HIS A 61 -3.09 -2.10 20.30
C HIS A 61 -2.82 -1.94 18.79
N ASN A 62 -2.37 -3.01 18.14
CA ASN A 62 -2.13 -3.06 16.70
C ASN A 62 -3.41 -2.76 15.90
N THR A 63 -4.56 -3.28 16.35
CA THR A 63 -5.86 -3.01 15.75
C THR A 63 -6.24 -1.55 15.86
N LEU A 64 -6.04 -0.93 17.03
CA LEU A 64 -6.31 0.50 17.24
C LEU A 64 -5.42 1.36 16.34
N ILE A 65 -4.12 1.10 16.28
CA ILE A 65 -3.19 1.83 15.41
C ILE A 65 -3.56 1.67 13.94
N THR A 66 -3.80 0.44 13.49
CA THR A 66 -4.14 0.15 12.09
C THR A 66 -5.39 0.92 11.67
N ASN A 67 -6.47 0.85 12.46
CA ASN A 67 -7.70 1.56 12.16
C ASN A 67 -7.53 3.08 12.24
N PHE A 68 -6.77 3.58 13.23
CA PHE A 68 -6.49 5.00 13.35
C PHE A 68 -5.70 5.52 12.13
N ALA A 69 -4.68 4.78 11.67
CA ALA A 69 -3.89 5.13 10.49
C ALA A 69 -4.75 5.18 9.23
N VAL A 70 -5.58 4.16 9.00
CA VAL A 70 -6.53 4.11 7.88
C VAL A 70 -7.50 5.28 7.92
N LEU A 71 -8.17 5.52 9.06
CA LEU A 71 -9.16 6.59 9.19
C LEU A 71 -8.52 7.97 8.98
N ARG A 72 -7.33 8.17 9.57
CA ARG A 72 -6.57 9.41 9.43
C ARG A 72 -6.18 9.65 7.97
N MET A 73 -5.72 8.63 7.26
CA MET A 73 -5.37 8.75 5.85
C MET A 73 -6.60 9.02 4.98
N ASN A 74 -7.71 8.31 5.21
CA ASN A 74 -8.97 8.56 4.51
C ASN A 74 -9.46 10.00 4.70
N TYR A 75 -9.35 10.55 5.91
CA TYR A 75 -9.69 11.94 6.19
C TYR A 75 -8.86 12.93 5.36
N TYR A 76 -7.53 12.77 5.33
CA TYR A 76 -6.66 13.64 4.51
C TYR A 76 -6.87 13.46 3.00
N MET A 77 -7.36 12.30 2.58
CA MET A 77 -7.63 12.01 1.18
C MET A 77 -8.88 12.70 0.66
N GLU A 78 -9.86 13.02 1.52
CA GLU A 78 -11.07 13.75 1.10
C GLU A 78 -10.74 15.13 0.53
N ASP A 79 -9.78 15.85 1.14
CA ASP A 79 -9.31 17.14 0.63
C ASP A 79 -8.65 17.02 -0.76
N GLN A 80 -7.99 15.87 -1.03
CA GLN A 80 -7.37 15.61 -2.33
C GLN A 80 -8.41 15.37 -3.42
N LEU A 81 -9.54 14.74 -3.10
CA LEU A 81 -10.63 14.53 -4.06
C LEU A 81 -11.09 15.85 -4.65
N VAL A 82 -11.31 16.88 -3.82
CA VAL A 82 -11.73 18.22 -4.28
C VAL A 82 -10.74 18.81 -5.30
N LEU A 83 -9.44 18.63 -5.06
CA LEU A 83 -8.40 19.09 -5.99
C LEU A 83 -8.42 18.29 -7.30
N ILE A 84 -8.64 16.98 -7.22
CA ILE A 84 -8.72 16.11 -8.40
C ILE A 84 -9.93 16.49 -9.25
N GLU A 85 -11.10 16.67 -8.64
CA GLU A 85 -12.32 17.10 -9.35
C GLU A 85 -12.11 18.44 -10.05
N LYS A 86 -11.44 19.39 -9.39
CA LYS A 86 -11.15 20.72 -9.94
C LYS A 86 -10.22 20.70 -11.16
N HIS A 87 -9.19 19.84 -11.16
CA HIS A 87 -8.17 19.86 -12.23
C HIS A 87 -8.45 18.85 -13.36
N PHE A 88 -9.08 17.72 -13.04
CA PHE A 88 -9.37 16.66 -14.01
C PHE A 88 -10.84 16.63 -14.46
N GLY A 89 -11.71 17.46 -13.86
CA GLY A 89 -13.11 17.62 -14.26
C GLY A 89 -13.99 16.39 -14.01
N ARG A 90 -13.51 15.42 -13.23
CA ARG A 90 -14.20 14.15 -12.95
C ARG A 90 -14.64 14.12 -11.51
N LYS A 91 -15.93 13.87 -11.28
CA LYS A 91 -16.48 13.64 -9.94
C LYS A 91 -16.18 12.21 -9.49
N LEU A 92 -15.47 12.06 -8.38
CA LEU A 92 -15.10 10.76 -7.80
C LEU A 92 -15.85 10.57 -6.49
N LYS A 93 -16.43 9.39 -6.25
CA LYS A 93 -17.14 9.14 -4.98
C LYS A 93 -16.18 8.85 -3.84
N SER A 94 -15.02 8.30 -4.15
CA SER A 94 -13.97 7.99 -3.16
C SER A 94 -12.62 7.82 -3.85
N MET A 95 -11.53 7.99 -3.10
CA MET A 95 -10.18 7.70 -3.60
C MET A 95 -10.00 6.24 -4.02
N LYS A 96 -10.76 5.32 -3.40
CA LYS A 96 -10.76 3.90 -3.77
C LYS A 96 -11.14 3.68 -5.23
N GLU A 97 -11.98 4.54 -5.82
CA GLU A 97 -12.35 4.42 -7.24
C GLU A 97 -11.14 4.60 -8.18
N LEU A 98 -10.12 5.36 -7.77
CA LEU A 98 -8.89 5.54 -8.55
C LEU A 98 -8.01 4.29 -8.53
N TYR A 99 -8.10 3.46 -7.48
CA TYR A 99 -7.34 2.22 -7.39
C TYR A 99 -7.87 1.12 -8.30
N ASN A 100 -9.12 1.21 -8.76
CA ASN A 100 -9.67 0.26 -9.74
C ASN A 100 -8.93 0.30 -11.09
N ASP A 101 -8.28 1.42 -11.42
CA ASP A 101 -7.52 1.59 -12.66
C ASP A 101 -6.01 1.32 -12.48
N VAL A 102 -5.59 0.98 -11.25
CA VAL A 102 -4.22 0.51 -10.97
C VAL A 102 -4.13 -0.96 -11.37
N SER A 103 -3.26 -1.25 -12.33
CA SER A 103 -3.13 -2.62 -12.86
C SER A 103 -2.33 -3.52 -11.93
N VAL A 104 -1.24 -2.99 -11.38
CA VAL A 104 -0.33 -3.71 -10.48
C VAL A 104 0.32 -2.71 -9.52
N VAL A 105 0.56 -3.13 -8.28
CA VAL A 105 1.39 -2.45 -7.30
C VAL A 105 2.62 -3.30 -7.01
N LEU A 106 3.79 -2.79 -7.38
CA LEU A 106 5.08 -3.37 -7.08
C LEU A 106 5.56 -2.91 -5.71
N VAL A 107 5.84 -3.84 -4.81
CA VAL A 107 6.22 -3.56 -3.42
C VAL A 107 7.64 -4.04 -3.19
N ASN A 108 8.54 -3.15 -2.80
CA ASN A 108 9.91 -3.47 -2.39
C ASN A 108 9.92 -4.08 -0.98
N SER A 109 9.22 -5.20 -0.83
CA SER A 109 9.23 -6.09 0.32
C SER A 109 9.39 -7.53 -0.16
N HIS A 110 9.68 -8.42 0.78
CA HIS A 110 9.72 -9.85 0.54
C HIS A 110 9.31 -10.57 1.83
N HIS A 111 8.40 -11.54 1.74
CA HIS A 111 7.90 -12.34 2.87
C HIS A 111 8.98 -13.09 3.69
N SER A 112 10.20 -13.27 3.19
CA SER A 112 11.29 -13.88 3.98
C SER A 112 11.94 -12.90 4.97
N ILE A 113 11.92 -11.60 4.64
CA ILE A 113 12.49 -10.51 5.46
C ILE A 113 11.38 -9.80 6.24
N ASN A 114 10.18 -9.79 5.67
CA ASN A 114 9.00 -9.13 6.20
C ASN A 114 7.97 -10.17 6.65
N ASP A 115 6.88 -9.70 7.25
CA ASP A 115 5.77 -10.54 7.70
C ASP A 115 5.06 -11.23 6.52
N VAL A 116 4.60 -12.47 6.69
CA VAL A 116 3.79 -13.17 5.69
C VAL A 116 2.39 -12.54 5.62
N ARG A 117 2.00 -12.04 4.45
CA ARG A 117 0.71 -11.36 4.23
C ARG A 117 0.00 -11.95 3.02
N PRO A 118 -1.31 -12.24 3.11
CA PRO A 118 -2.08 -12.63 1.95
C PRO A 118 -2.33 -11.39 1.09
N PHE A 119 -1.70 -11.35 -0.07
CA PHE A 119 -1.93 -10.31 -1.07
C PHE A 119 -2.75 -10.84 -2.24
N ASN A 120 -3.53 -9.95 -2.84
CA ASN A 120 -4.16 -10.20 -4.13
C ASN A 120 -3.08 -10.27 -5.23
N PRO A 121 -3.36 -10.91 -6.39
CA PRO A 121 -2.37 -11.08 -7.47
C PRO A 121 -1.86 -9.78 -8.09
N ASP A 122 -2.56 -8.67 -7.87
CA ASP A 122 -2.21 -7.32 -8.32
C ASP A 122 -1.14 -6.66 -7.44
N ILE A 123 -0.79 -7.22 -6.28
CA ILE A 123 0.29 -6.75 -5.42
C ILE A 123 1.46 -7.74 -5.54
N ILE A 124 2.55 -7.28 -6.13
CA ILE A 124 3.72 -8.11 -6.43
C ILE A 124 4.91 -7.65 -5.59
N GLU A 125 5.45 -8.57 -4.79
CA GLU A 125 6.67 -8.35 -4.03
C GLU A 125 7.91 -8.41 -4.96
N ILE A 126 8.67 -7.31 -4.98
CA ILE A 126 9.90 -7.11 -5.75
C ILE A 126 11.03 -6.63 -4.82
N GLY A 127 11.22 -7.32 -3.71
CA GLY A 127 12.23 -7.00 -2.71
C GLY A 127 13.64 -6.97 -3.32
N GLY A 128 14.41 -5.94 -2.99
CA GLY A 128 15.80 -5.81 -3.45
C GLY A 128 15.95 -5.23 -4.85
N ILE A 129 14.92 -4.59 -5.41
CA ILE A 129 14.98 -3.95 -6.75
C ILE A 129 16.13 -2.92 -6.93
N HIS A 130 16.65 -2.38 -5.83
CA HIS A 130 17.75 -1.42 -5.82
C HIS A 130 19.14 -2.08 -5.71
N ILE A 131 19.20 -3.39 -5.49
CA ILE A 131 20.44 -4.14 -5.37
C ILE A 131 20.90 -4.50 -6.77
N VAL A 132 22.11 -4.07 -7.11
CA VAL A 132 22.79 -4.46 -8.35
C VAL A 132 23.55 -5.76 -8.09
N ASP A 133 23.33 -6.76 -8.93
CA ASP A 133 24.13 -7.99 -8.91
C ASP A 133 25.46 -7.72 -9.60
N ASP A 134 26.50 -7.49 -8.79
CA ASP A 134 27.88 -7.30 -9.27
C ASP A 134 28.54 -8.63 -9.69
N GLY A 135 27.81 -9.75 -9.68
CA GLY A 135 28.31 -11.08 -10.06
C GLY A 135 29.16 -11.78 -8.98
N ASN A 136 29.34 -11.14 -7.83
CA ASN A 136 30.05 -11.72 -6.69
C ASN A 136 29.09 -12.61 -5.89
N GLN A 137 29.15 -13.91 -6.13
CA GLN A 137 28.42 -14.88 -5.31
C GLN A 137 28.97 -14.83 -3.89
N LEU A 138 28.08 -14.71 -2.90
CA LEU A 138 28.44 -14.87 -1.50
C LEU A 138 28.97 -16.29 -1.30
N GLU A 139 30.26 -16.43 -1.01
CA GLU A 139 30.83 -17.72 -0.63
C GLU A 139 30.14 -18.22 0.67
N PRO A 140 29.82 -19.51 0.76
CA PRO A 140 29.00 -20.09 1.82
C PRO A 140 29.63 -20.04 3.22
#